data_AF-A0A165AJI4-F1
#
_entry.id   AF-A0A165AJI4-F1
#
_cell.length_a   1.000
_cell.length_b   1.000
_cell.length_c   1.000
_cell.angle_alpha   90.00
_cell.angle_beta   90.00
_cell.angle_gamma   90.00
#
_symmetry.space_group_name_H-M   'P 1'
#
loop_
_entity.id
_entity.type
_entity.pdbx_description
1 polymer ?
#
loop_
_entity_poly.entity_id
_entity_poly.type
_entity_poly.pdbx_seq_one_letter_code
_entity_poly.pdbx_strand_id
1 'polypeptide(L)'
;MQEASLYAIAALSKENKPISTALAQSNAQSADSPPIENIARLFSARAIDVQISACLCAVYILRASHSTTALRHTSSSLGPNMFYTIMHILNRIISSTEPPAVKTKACYILAALATDELELQKDAWIAGCLRNLFDLLESIACPIGQNWTEEEPLPISRMREVSLFFRSICMPHEVSGSIHGLSTTMYA
;
A
#
# COMPACT_ATOMS: atom_id res chain seq x y z
N MET A 1 18.63 4.15 13.09
CA MET A 1 19.49 3.35 12.19
C MET A 1 18.70 2.31 11.42
N GLN A 2 17.90 1.47 12.08
CA GLN A 2 17.11 0.42 11.43
C GLN A 2 16.17 0.92 10.30
N GLU A 3 15.45 2.02 10.52
CA GLU A 3 14.60 2.66 9.51
C GLU A 3 15.38 3.05 8.23
N ALA A 4 16.53 3.74 8.41
CA ALA A 4 17.37 4.17 7.30
C ALA A 4 17.92 2.99 6.49
N SER A 5 18.30 1.90 7.17
CA SER A 5 18.71 0.66 6.51
C SER A 5 17.58 0.05 5.69
N LEU A 6 16.35 0.02 6.20
CA LEU A 6 15.19 -0.49 5.48
C LEU A 6 14.86 0.36 4.24
N TYR A 7 14.95 1.69 4.34
CA TYR A 7 14.79 2.58 3.20
C TYR A 7 15.87 2.37 2.14
N ALA A 8 17.13 2.17 2.56
CA ALA A 8 18.22 1.88 1.63
C ALA A 8 17.99 0.55 0.89
N ILE A 9 17.57 -0.50 1.60
CA ILE A 9 17.24 -1.80 0.98
C ILE A 9 16.04 -1.66 0.04
N ALA A 10 15.01 -0.90 0.44
CA ALA A 10 13.86 -0.63 -0.41
C ALA A 10 14.25 0.08 -1.71
N ALA A 11 15.10 1.12 -1.63
CA ALA A 11 15.60 1.84 -2.79
C ALA A 11 16.41 0.94 -3.72
N LEU A 12 17.29 0.09 -3.16
CA LEU A 12 18.04 -0.90 -3.94
C LEU A 12 17.12 -1.91 -4.63
N SER A 13 16.09 -2.38 -3.93
CA SER A 13 15.17 -3.43 -4.42
C SER A 13 14.22 -2.93 -5.51
N LYS A 14 13.81 -1.66 -5.46
CA LYS A 14 12.81 -1.06 -6.38
C LYS A 14 13.22 -1.17 -7.84
N GLU A 15 14.51 -0.99 -8.15
CA GLU A 15 15.03 -0.93 -9.52
C GLU A 15 16.04 -2.06 -9.82
N ASN A 16 16.28 -2.96 -8.87
CA ASN A 16 17.25 -4.04 -9.03
C ASN A 16 16.59 -5.40 -8.81
N LYS A 17 16.10 -5.99 -9.91
CA LYS A 17 15.46 -7.31 -9.90
C LYS A 17 16.33 -8.44 -9.33
N PRO A 18 17.63 -8.56 -9.68
CA PRO A 18 18.53 -9.55 -9.07
C PRO A 18 18.59 -9.49 -7.54
N ILE A 19 18.73 -8.28 -6.97
CA ILE A 19 18.76 -8.08 -5.51
C ILE A 19 17.44 -8.51 -4.89
N SER A 20 16.33 -8.08 -5.47
CA SER A 20 14.99 -8.45 -4.97
C SER A 20 14.74 -9.95 -5.00
N THR A 21 15.16 -10.65 -6.06
CA THR A 21 15.05 -12.11 -6.14
C THR A 21 15.91 -12.81 -5.09
N ALA A 22 17.12 -12.29 -4.83
CA ALA A 22 17.99 -12.84 -3.79
C ALA A 22 17.44 -12.63 -2.37
N LEU A 23 16.76 -11.50 -2.12
CA LEU A 23 16.12 -11.22 -0.84
C LEU A 23 14.84 -12.03 -0.61
N ALA A 24 14.15 -12.41 -1.68
CA ALA A 24 12.93 -13.22 -1.63
C ALA A 24 13.21 -14.72 -1.49
N GLN A 25 14.36 -15.21 -1.94
CA GLN A 25 14.72 -16.63 -1.93
C GLN A 25 15.46 -17.01 -0.64
N SER A 26 15.16 -18.21 -0.12
CA SER A 26 16.03 -18.83 0.88
C SER A 26 17.24 -19.37 0.14
N ASN A 27 18.44 -19.01 0.60
CA ASN A 27 19.67 -19.44 -0.05
C ASN A 27 19.75 -20.97 0.10
N ALA A 28 19.69 -21.72 -1.00
CA ALA A 28 19.61 -23.20 -0.97
C ALA A 28 20.79 -23.90 -0.25
N GLN A 29 21.82 -23.15 0.10
CA GLN A 29 23.02 -23.61 0.82
C GLN A 29 22.99 -23.28 2.32
N SER A 30 21.96 -22.58 2.81
CA SER A 30 21.83 -22.11 4.19
C SER A 30 20.47 -22.53 4.73
N ALA A 31 20.41 -23.18 5.88
CA ALA A 31 19.14 -23.54 6.53
C ALA A 31 18.38 -22.32 7.10
N ASP A 32 18.79 -21.11 6.72
CA ASP A 32 18.28 -19.85 7.23
C ASP A 32 17.01 -19.42 6.49
N SER A 33 16.05 -18.91 7.27
CA SER A 33 14.88 -18.18 6.78
C SER A 33 15.30 -17.09 5.78
N PRO A 34 14.56 -16.90 4.67
CA PRO A 34 14.89 -15.87 3.70
C PRO A 34 14.85 -14.47 4.34
N PRO A 35 15.67 -13.51 3.88
CA PRO A 35 15.74 -12.16 4.44
C PRO A 35 14.39 -11.46 4.54
N ILE A 36 13.47 -11.73 3.61
CA ILE A 36 12.12 -11.19 3.63
C ILE A 36 11.29 -11.63 4.84
N GLU A 37 11.51 -12.82 5.41
CA GLU A 37 10.85 -13.24 6.68
C GLU A 37 11.33 -12.39 7.86
N ASN A 38 12.63 -12.08 7.89
CA ASN A 38 13.18 -11.21 8.94
C ASN A 38 12.58 -9.80 8.84
N ILE A 39 12.36 -9.29 7.62
CA ILE A 39 11.66 -8.02 7.38
C ILE A 39 10.19 -8.13 7.82
N ALA A 40 9.52 -9.24 7.54
CA ALA A 40 8.13 -9.45 7.93
C ALA A 40 7.93 -9.45 9.45
N ARG A 41 8.92 -9.87 10.25
CA ARG A 41 8.87 -9.75 11.72
C ARG A 41 8.83 -8.28 12.18
N LEU A 42 9.28 -7.34 11.36
CA LEU A 42 9.26 -5.90 11.68
C LEU A 42 7.90 -5.25 11.45
N PHE A 43 6.96 -5.96 10.83
CA PHE A 43 5.58 -5.51 10.66
C PHE A 43 4.84 -5.32 11.99
N SER A 44 5.28 -6.01 13.04
CA SER A 44 4.76 -5.88 14.41
C SER A 44 5.62 -4.98 15.30
N ALA A 45 6.63 -4.29 14.76
CA ALA A 45 7.52 -3.43 15.54
C ALA A 45 6.73 -2.31 16.23
N ARG A 46 7.10 -1.95 17.47
CA ARG A 46 6.38 -0.88 18.22
C ARG A 46 6.49 0.49 17.56
N ALA A 47 7.58 0.75 16.83
CA ALA A 47 7.81 2.00 16.12
C ALA A 47 7.15 1.99 14.74
N ILE A 48 6.26 2.95 14.49
CA ILE A 48 5.47 3.03 13.25
C ILE A 48 6.34 3.33 12.03
N ASP A 49 7.36 4.17 12.17
CA ASP A 49 8.31 4.46 11.09
C ASP A 49 9.05 3.19 10.64
N VAL A 50 9.35 2.28 11.57
CA VAL A 50 9.97 0.98 11.26
C VAL A 50 8.97 0.06 10.57
N GLN A 51 7.71 0.03 11.00
CA GLN A 51 6.65 -0.74 10.31
C GLN A 51 6.48 -0.25 8.86
N ILE A 52 6.36 1.06 8.65
CA ILE A 52 6.19 1.68 7.33
C ILE A 52 7.38 1.37 6.43
N SER A 53 8.60 1.52 6.93
CA SER A 53 9.82 1.25 6.16
C SER A 53 9.96 -0.23 5.82
N ALA A 54 9.60 -1.12 6.74
CA ALA A 54 9.57 -2.56 6.52
C ALA A 54 8.51 -2.93 5.46
N CYS A 55 7.30 -2.37 5.55
CA CYS A 55 6.24 -2.56 4.55
C CYS A 55 6.71 -2.11 3.17
N LEU A 56 7.28 -0.90 3.05
CA LEU A 56 7.80 -0.39 1.78
C LEU A 56 8.87 -1.31 1.17
N CYS A 57 9.82 -1.75 2.01
CA CYS A 57 10.87 -2.68 1.60
C CYS A 57 10.28 -4.00 1.07
N ALA A 58 9.36 -4.60 1.82
CA ALA A 58 8.68 -5.82 1.42
C ALA A 58 7.88 -5.64 0.13
N VAL A 59 7.15 -4.53 -0.04
CA VAL A 59 6.41 -4.22 -1.28
C VAL A 59 7.35 -4.23 -2.49
N TYR A 60 8.50 -3.57 -2.42
CA TYR A 60 9.43 -3.52 -3.56
C TYR A 60 10.10 -4.86 -3.86
N ILE A 61 10.47 -5.64 -2.84
CA ILE A 61 11.00 -7.00 -3.02
C ILE A 61 9.95 -7.90 -3.69
N LEU A 62 8.71 -7.87 -3.20
CA LEU A 62 7.60 -8.65 -3.72
C LEU A 62 7.29 -8.28 -5.18
N ARG A 63 7.26 -6.98 -5.49
CA ARG A 63 6.97 -6.47 -6.83
C ARG A 63 8.05 -6.83 -7.85
N ALA A 64 9.32 -6.60 -7.53
CA ALA A 64 10.43 -6.89 -8.43
C ALA A 64 10.57 -8.39 -8.71
N SER A 65 10.07 -9.24 -7.82
CA SER A 65 10.08 -10.70 -7.97
C SER A 65 9.07 -11.23 -9.01
N HIS A 66 8.12 -10.41 -9.52
CA HIS A 66 7.20 -10.66 -10.65
C HIS A 66 6.52 -12.05 -10.73
N SER A 67 6.52 -12.81 -9.64
CA SER A 67 5.83 -14.09 -9.54
C SER A 67 4.90 -14.02 -8.33
N THR A 68 3.96 -13.08 -8.38
CA THR A 68 2.82 -13.00 -7.47
C THR A 68 2.02 -14.31 -7.51
N THR A 69 2.01 -15.02 -8.64
CA THR A 69 1.43 -16.36 -8.78
C THR A 69 2.29 -17.48 -8.18
N ALA A 70 3.62 -17.48 -8.30
CA ALA A 70 4.44 -18.50 -7.63
C ALA A 70 4.42 -18.31 -6.10
N LEU A 71 4.48 -17.08 -5.59
CA LEU A 71 4.36 -16.80 -4.15
C LEU A 71 2.95 -17.03 -3.58
N ARG A 72 1.92 -17.06 -4.44
CA ARG A 72 0.55 -17.45 -4.05
C ARG A 72 0.38 -18.97 -3.89
N HIS A 73 1.23 -19.77 -4.54
CA HIS A 73 1.09 -21.23 -4.63
C HIS A 73 2.28 -22.03 -4.09
N THR A 74 3.43 -21.41 -3.78
CA THR A 74 4.49 -22.10 -3.06
C THR A 74 4.07 -22.26 -1.61
N SER A 75 3.69 -23.48 -1.26
CA SER A 75 3.58 -24.06 0.08
C SER A 75 4.94 -24.10 0.82
N SER A 76 5.73 -23.04 0.69
CA SER A 76 6.81 -22.70 1.61
C SER A 76 6.19 -21.96 2.80
N SER A 77 6.81 -22.08 3.96
CA SER A 77 6.41 -21.48 5.25
C SER A 77 6.08 -19.96 5.21
N LEU A 78 6.36 -19.26 4.11
CA LEU A 78 5.82 -17.95 3.78
C LEU A 78 4.49 -18.10 3.04
N GLY A 79 3.39 -18.21 3.79
CA GLY A 79 2.08 -18.37 3.18
C GLY A 79 1.68 -17.23 2.23
N PRO A 80 0.60 -17.41 1.43
CA PRO A 80 -0.08 -16.41 0.57
C PRO A 80 -0.55 -15.11 1.27
N ASN A 81 -0.05 -14.79 2.47
CA ASN A 81 -0.58 -13.80 3.39
C ASN A 81 0.27 -12.53 3.53
N MET A 82 1.47 -12.40 2.92
CA MET A 82 2.30 -11.21 3.14
C MET A 82 1.70 -9.94 2.52
N PHE A 83 1.14 -10.05 1.31
CA PHE A 83 0.40 -8.96 0.66
C PHE A 83 -0.79 -8.51 1.52
N TYR A 84 -1.62 -9.46 1.96
CA TYR A 84 -2.77 -9.18 2.82
C TYR A 84 -2.35 -8.62 4.18
N THR A 85 -1.26 -9.11 4.77
CA THR A 85 -0.71 -8.59 6.03
C THR A 85 -0.27 -7.14 5.88
N ILE A 86 0.50 -6.84 4.82
CA ILE A 86 0.94 -5.46 4.54
C ILE A 86 -0.29 -4.57 4.31
N MET A 87 -1.25 -5.01 3.50
CA MET A 87 -2.49 -4.28 3.24
C MET A 87 -3.27 -3.99 4.53
N HIS A 88 -3.45 -4.97 5.41
CA HIS A 88 -4.14 -4.78 6.70
C HIS A 88 -3.41 -3.81 7.63
N ILE A 89 -2.08 -3.89 7.69
CA ILE A 89 -1.27 -2.98 8.51
C ILE A 89 -1.38 -1.56 8.00
N LEU A 90 -1.24 -1.36 6.69
CA LEU A 90 -1.36 -0.03 6.07
C LEU A 90 -2.77 0.52 6.26
N ASN A 91 -3.80 -0.30 6.09
CA ASN A 91 -5.19 0.10 6.33
C ASN A 91 -5.41 0.52 7.78
N ARG A 92 -4.87 -0.24 8.75
CA ARG A 92 -4.88 0.13 10.18
C ARG A 92 -4.19 1.47 10.44
N ILE A 93 -3.06 1.74 9.79
CA ILE A 93 -2.32 3.01 9.93
C ILE A 93 -3.09 4.18 9.30
N ILE A 94 -3.78 3.96 8.18
CA ILE A 94 -4.61 5.00 7.55
C ILE A 94 -5.78 5.37 8.47
N SER A 95 -6.43 4.37 9.09
CA SER A 95 -7.55 4.55 10.02
C SER A 95 -7.15 4.99 11.44
N SER A 96 -5.87 5.04 11.78
CA SER A 96 -5.42 5.38 13.14
C SER A 96 -5.41 6.90 13.40
N THR A 97 -5.00 7.31 14.60
CA THR A 97 -4.82 8.72 14.99
C THR A 97 -3.42 9.28 14.67
N GLU A 98 -2.65 8.58 13.83
CA GLU A 98 -1.30 8.99 13.45
C GLU A 98 -1.27 10.31 12.65
N PRO A 99 -0.15 11.03 12.66
CA PRO A 99 -0.05 12.31 11.95
C PRO A 99 -0.24 12.13 10.44
N PRO A 100 -0.73 13.17 9.73
CA PRO A 100 -1.07 13.08 8.31
C PRO A 100 0.12 12.68 7.43
N ALA A 101 1.36 13.03 7.81
CA ALA A 101 2.57 12.63 7.09
C ALA A 101 2.78 11.10 7.09
N VAL A 102 2.49 10.43 8.21
CA VAL A 102 2.60 8.97 8.36
C VAL A 102 1.50 8.28 7.56
N LYS A 103 0.26 8.79 7.63
CA LYS A 103 -0.86 8.32 6.81
C LYS A 103 -0.56 8.45 5.32
N THR A 104 -0.02 9.59 4.90
CA THR A 104 0.38 9.84 3.50
C THR A 104 1.37 8.79 3.01
N LYS A 105 2.43 8.50 3.79
CA LYS A 105 3.39 7.44 3.48
C LYS A 105 2.70 6.07 3.34
N ALA A 106 1.79 5.74 4.26
CA ALA A 106 1.04 4.48 4.19
C ALA A 106 0.18 4.38 2.93
N CYS A 107 -0.49 5.47 2.53
CA CYS A 107 -1.25 5.56 1.29
C CYS A 107 -0.35 5.33 0.05
N TYR A 108 0.83 5.95 0.00
CA TYR A 108 1.79 5.76 -1.09
C TYR A 108 2.23 4.29 -1.21
N ILE A 109 2.53 3.64 -0.08
CA ILE A 109 2.95 2.24 -0.07
C ILE A 109 1.80 1.33 -0.51
N LEU A 110 0.58 1.61 -0.06
CA LEU A 110 -0.61 0.86 -0.46
C LEU A 110 -0.89 1.00 -1.96
N ALA A 111 -0.71 2.21 -2.51
CA ALA A 111 -0.82 2.44 -3.94
C ALA A 111 0.25 1.67 -4.71
N ALA A 112 1.51 1.73 -4.26
CA ALA A 112 2.58 0.93 -4.86
C ALA A 112 2.27 -0.59 -4.80
N LEU A 113 1.64 -1.07 -3.72
CA LEU A 113 1.26 -2.47 -3.56
C LEU A 113 0.19 -2.91 -4.58
N ALA A 114 -0.85 -2.11 -4.78
CA ALA A 114 -1.97 -2.46 -5.67
C ALA A 114 -1.73 -2.13 -7.15
N THR A 115 -0.69 -1.35 -7.48
CA THR A 115 -0.38 -1.01 -8.88
C THR A 115 -0.06 -2.29 -9.67
N ASP A 116 -0.54 -2.39 -10.91
CA ASP A 116 -0.29 -3.49 -11.88
C ASP A 116 -0.95 -4.87 -11.61
N GLU A 117 -1.68 -5.07 -10.51
CA GLU A 117 -2.31 -6.37 -10.19
C GLU A 117 -3.81 -6.20 -9.88
N LEU A 118 -4.66 -6.61 -10.83
CA LEU A 118 -6.12 -6.41 -10.75
C LEU A 118 -6.75 -7.12 -9.55
N GLU A 119 -6.27 -8.31 -9.20
CA GLU A 119 -6.80 -9.08 -8.07
C GLU A 119 -6.50 -8.39 -6.74
N LEU A 120 -5.31 -7.82 -6.57
CA LEU A 120 -4.95 -7.04 -5.37
C LEU A 120 -5.73 -5.72 -5.29
N GLN A 121 -6.06 -5.11 -6.42
CA GLN A 121 -6.92 -3.92 -6.45
C GLN A 121 -8.34 -4.25 -5.95
N LYS A 122 -8.90 -5.38 -6.40
CA LYS A 122 -10.21 -5.87 -5.92
C LYS A 122 -10.16 -6.21 -4.42
N ASP A 123 -9.09 -6.86 -3.97
CA ASP A 123 -8.94 -7.21 -2.56
C ASP A 123 -8.78 -5.96 -1.67
N ALA A 124 -8.05 -4.94 -2.14
CA ALA A 124 -7.93 -3.65 -1.45
C ALA A 124 -9.27 -2.90 -1.38
N TRP A 125 -10.10 -3.04 -2.41
CA TRP A 125 -11.47 -2.54 -2.43
C TRP A 125 -12.32 -3.22 -1.35
N ILE A 126 -12.34 -4.56 -1.33
CA ILE A 126 -13.09 -5.34 -0.35
C ILE A 126 -12.62 -5.07 1.08
N ALA A 127 -11.31 -4.90 1.28
CA ALA A 127 -10.72 -4.58 2.58
C ALA A 127 -11.07 -3.18 3.11
N GLY A 128 -11.83 -2.38 2.35
CA GLY A 128 -12.30 -1.06 2.78
C GLY A 128 -11.21 0.01 2.75
N CYS A 129 -10.06 -0.25 2.12
CA CYS A 129 -8.96 0.72 2.07
C CYS A 129 -9.38 2.02 1.38
N LEU A 130 -10.19 1.92 0.32
CA LEU A 130 -10.71 3.09 -0.39
C LEU A 130 -11.72 3.90 0.41
N ARG A 131 -12.52 3.24 1.26
CA ARG A 131 -13.44 3.94 2.17
C ARG A 131 -12.65 4.73 3.20
N ASN A 132 -11.66 4.10 3.84
CA ASN A 132 -10.80 4.78 4.80
C ASN A 132 -10.01 5.94 4.17
N LEU A 133 -9.58 5.79 2.90
CA LEU A 133 -8.96 6.87 2.14
C LEU A 133 -9.94 7.99 1.81
N PHE A 134 -11.19 7.66 1.49
CA PHE A 134 -12.23 8.65 1.18
C PHE A 134 -12.65 9.42 2.43
N ASP A 135 -12.88 8.75 3.55
CA ASP A 135 -13.16 9.39 4.84
C ASP A 135 -11.99 10.30 5.26
N LEU A 136 -10.75 9.84 5.02
CA LEU A 136 -9.55 10.66 5.27
C LEU A 136 -9.48 11.86 4.32
N LEU A 137 -9.80 11.69 3.04
CA LEU A 137 -9.88 12.77 2.07
C LEU A 137 -10.95 13.79 2.45
N GLU A 138 -12.13 13.35 2.87
CA GLU A 138 -13.22 14.23 3.32
C GLU A 138 -12.82 14.99 4.59
N SER A 139 -12.14 14.32 5.53
CA SER A 139 -11.64 14.98 6.75
C SER A 139 -10.61 16.08 6.48
N ILE A 140 -10.00 16.06 5.29
CA ILE A 140 -8.93 16.98 4.86
C ILE A 140 -9.40 17.88 3.73
N ALA A 141 -10.55 17.59 3.14
CA ALA A 141 -11.26 18.49 2.24
C ALA A 141 -11.75 19.66 3.09
N CYS A 142 -11.16 20.83 2.85
CA CYS A 142 -11.55 22.05 3.54
C CYS A 142 -13.01 22.38 3.13
N PRO A 143 -13.88 22.82 4.07
CA PRO A 143 -15.19 23.30 3.70
C PRO A 143 -15.07 24.48 2.73
N ILE A 144 -15.92 24.48 1.70
CA ILE A 144 -15.99 25.53 0.69
C ILE A 144 -16.22 26.88 1.41
N GLY A 145 -15.19 27.74 1.46
CA GLY A 145 -15.31 29.08 2.05
C GLY A 145 -14.11 29.59 2.88
N GLN A 146 -13.07 28.80 3.16
CA GLN A 146 -11.85 29.33 3.77
C GLN A 146 -10.87 29.86 2.72
N ASN A 147 -10.41 31.11 2.93
CA ASN A 147 -9.42 31.78 2.09
C ASN A 147 -8.13 30.94 2.01
N TRP A 148 -7.73 30.59 0.78
CA TRP A 148 -6.46 29.97 0.42
C TRP A 148 -5.26 30.93 0.57
N THR A 149 -5.18 31.64 1.69
CA THR A 149 -4.13 32.65 1.94
C THR A 149 -2.89 32.08 2.64
N GLU A 150 -2.94 30.84 3.13
CA GLU A 150 -1.76 30.10 3.58
C GLU A 150 -1.53 28.89 2.67
N GLU A 151 -0.30 28.77 2.18
CA GLU A 151 0.20 27.69 1.34
C GLU A 151 -0.22 26.33 1.91
N GLU A 152 -1.02 25.56 1.16
CA GLU A 152 -1.55 24.26 1.60
C GLU A 152 -0.39 23.36 2.08
N PRO A 153 -0.46 22.74 3.26
CA PRO A 153 0.61 21.87 3.74
C PRO A 153 0.91 20.75 2.72
N LEU A 154 2.15 20.69 2.23
CA LEU A 154 2.62 19.70 1.23
C LEU A 154 2.18 18.24 1.50
N PRO A 155 2.12 17.74 2.76
CA PRO A 155 1.61 16.39 3.03
C PRO A 155 0.14 16.20 2.63
N ILE A 156 -0.69 17.23 2.80
CA ILE A 156 -2.13 17.19 2.47
C ILE A 156 -2.32 17.16 0.95
N SER A 157 -1.61 18.02 0.23
CA SER A 157 -1.64 18.05 -1.25
C SER A 157 -1.20 16.71 -1.84
N ARG A 158 -0.06 16.17 -1.37
CA ARG A 158 0.44 14.84 -1.77
C ARG A 158 -0.51 13.71 -1.44
N MET A 159 -1.24 13.81 -0.34
CA MET A 159 -2.21 12.78 0.02
C MET A 159 -3.44 12.82 -0.87
N ARG A 160 -3.91 14.01 -1.27
CA ARG A 160 -4.97 14.15 -2.28
C ARG A 160 -4.55 13.53 -3.61
N GLU A 161 -3.34 13.83 -4.07
CA GLU A 161 -2.80 13.26 -5.30
C GLU A 161 -2.77 11.73 -5.27
N VAL A 162 -2.23 11.14 -4.20
CA VAL A 162 -2.15 9.67 -4.05
C VAL A 162 -3.52 9.03 -3.99
N SER A 163 -4.43 9.59 -3.23
CA SER A 163 -5.76 9.01 -3.10
C SER A 163 -6.53 9.07 -4.43
N LEU A 164 -6.36 10.14 -5.21
CA LEU A 164 -6.92 10.23 -6.57
C LEU A 164 -6.27 9.24 -7.53
N PHE A 165 -4.94 9.10 -7.47
CA PHE A 165 -4.20 8.11 -8.27
C PHE A 165 -4.61 6.68 -7.93
N PHE A 166 -4.69 6.36 -6.64
CA PHE A 166 -5.11 5.05 -6.15
C PHE A 166 -6.56 4.72 -6.55
N ARG A 167 -7.46 5.71 -6.46
CA ARG A 167 -8.83 5.58 -6.97
C ARG A 167 -8.85 5.25 -8.46
N SER A 168 -8.04 5.96 -9.26
CA SER A 168 -7.94 5.71 -10.70
C SER A 168 -7.45 4.29 -11.01
N ILE A 169 -6.52 3.76 -10.21
CA ILE A 169 -5.98 2.41 -10.38
C ILE A 169 -7.00 1.35 -9.96
N CYS A 170 -7.76 1.57 -8.89
CA CYS A 170 -8.73 0.60 -8.39
C CYS A 170 -10.11 0.66 -9.09
N MET A 171 -10.42 1.73 -9.83
CA MET A 171 -11.67 1.88 -10.59
C MET A 171 -11.48 2.08 -12.12
N PRO A 172 -10.71 1.27 -12.86
CA PRO A 172 -10.61 1.42 -14.31
C PRO A 172 -11.85 0.91 -15.06
N HIS A 173 -12.75 0.13 -14.42
CA HIS A 173 -13.75 -0.67 -15.14
C HIS A 173 -15.24 -0.44 -14.81
N GLU A 174 -15.60 0.43 -13.87
CA GLU A 174 -17.03 0.69 -13.57
C GLU A 174 -17.72 1.66 -14.56
N VAL A 175 -16.99 2.28 -15.49
CA VAL A 175 -17.58 3.29 -16.40
C VAL A 175 -18.13 2.70 -17.71
N SER A 176 -17.94 1.40 -18.01
CA SER A 176 -18.57 0.79 -19.20
C SER A 176 -19.78 -0.11 -18.91
N GLY A 177 -20.17 -0.31 -17.65
CA GLY A 177 -21.27 -1.22 -17.30
C GLY A 177 -22.50 -0.60 -16.65
N SER A 178 -22.42 0.61 -16.08
CA SER A 178 -23.45 1.10 -15.16
C SER A 178 -24.05 2.46 -15.51
N ILE A 179 -24.29 2.72 -16.80
CA ILE A 179 -25.14 3.86 -17.26
C ILE A 179 -26.63 3.47 -17.34
N HIS A 180 -27.02 2.25 -16.95
CA HIS A 180 -28.44 1.83 -16.93
C HIS A 180 -29.05 1.65 -15.53
N GLY A 181 -28.29 1.87 -14.45
CA GLY A 181 -28.76 1.54 -13.10
C GLY A 181 -29.18 2.70 -12.18
N LEU A 182 -28.87 3.96 -12.53
CA LEU A 182 -29.04 5.10 -11.62
C LEU A 182 -30.04 6.16 -12.12
N SER A 183 -30.98 5.77 -12.98
CA SER A 183 -32.02 6.68 -13.47
C SER A 183 -33.43 6.17 -13.19
N THR A 184 -33.71 5.60 -12.00
CA THR A 184 -35.11 5.38 -11.59
C THR A 184 -35.29 5.23 -10.07
N THR A 185 -35.00 6.27 -9.28
CA THR A 185 -35.63 6.46 -7.95
C THR A 185 -35.36 7.86 -7.41
N MET A 186 -35.82 8.87 -8.12
CA MET A 186 -36.16 10.17 -7.53
C MET A 186 -36.93 10.96 -8.59
N TYR A 187 -38.25 10.79 -8.64
CA TYR A 187 -39.24 11.83 -8.90
C TYR A 187 -40.63 11.17 -8.89
N ALA A 188 -41.49 11.66 -7.99
CA ALA A 188 -42.92 11.41 -7.82
C ALA A 188 -43.36 10.03 -7.30
#